data_AF-A0A350BSN4-F1
#
_entry.id   AF-A0A350BSN4-F1
#
_cell.length_a   1.000
_cell.length_b   1.000
_cell.length_c   1.000
_cell.angle_alpha   90.00
_cell.angle_beta   90.00
_cell.angle_gamma   90.00
#
_symmetry.space_group_name_H-M   'P 1'
#
loop_
_entity.id
_entity.type
_entity.pdbx_description
1 polymer ?
#
loop_
_entity_poly.entity_id
_entity_poly.type
_entity_poly.pdbx_seq_one_letter_code
_entity_poly.pdbx_strand_id
1 'polypeptide(L)'
;MYKKLGIGITLLIVGSFAVWFGLEHKVAPEPDMSQHPGWFDQYRELKGDKNGNIPPGIAIKWYKADQANNAFYKKAQDNLENIKEVGPFNVGGRTRSILVDYSNPNRFLCAGVSGGIWISDNAGSSWDNVNDYAPTLSATSMTQSPFNHDIFYYGTGEPMGNSADLGGLGLFKSEDGATSFAHLEHTMTTALTGIWD
;
A
#
# COMPACT_ATOMS: atom_id res chain seq x y z
N MET A 1 -10.42 -12.88 65.04
CA MET A 1 -9.95 -11.48 64.89
C MET A 1 -9.23 -11.38 63.55
N TYR A 2 -9.95 -10.90 62.52
CA TYR A 2 -9.48 -10.81 61.14
C TYR A 2 -8.36 -9.77 61.00
N LYS A 3 -7.21 -10.14 60.42
CA LYS A 3 -6.22 -9.20 59.88
C LYS A 3 -6.07 -9.43 58.38
N LYS A 4 -6.22 -8.32 57.65
CA LYS A 4 -6.41 -8.21 56.21
C LYS A 4 -5.19 -8.70 55.42
N LEU A 5 -5.45 -9.49 54.38
CA LEU A 5 -4.50 -9.84 53.33
C LEU A 5 -4.22 -8.58 52.49
N GLY A 6 -2.94 -8.28 52.28
CA GLY A 6 -2.47 -7.11 51.55
C GLY A 6 -2.87 -7.14 50.08
N ILE A 7 -3.30 -5.98 49.60
CA ILE A 7 -3.56 -5.63 48.20
C ILE A 7 -2.24 -5.65 47.44
N GLY A 8 -2.19 -6.40 46.34
CA GLY A 8 -1.02 -6.51 45.47
C GLY A 8 -1.42 -6.76 44.01
N ILE A 9 -2.36 -5.99 43.48
CA ILE A 9 -2.67 -5.93 42.04
C ILE A 9 -2.73 -4.44 41.66
N THR A 10 -1.57 -3.80 41.56
CA THR A 10 -1.48 -2.46 40.95
C THR A 10 -0.08 -2.24 40.38
N LEU A 11 0.25 -2.86 39.24
CA LEU A 11 1.43 -2.48 38.43
C LEU A 11 1.41 -3.23 37.08
N LEU A 12 0.41 -2.99 36.23
CA LEU A 12 0.47 -3.40 34.81
C LEU A 12 -0.65 -2.79 33.93
N ILE A 13 -1.08 -1.55 34.18
CA ILE A 13 -2.03 -0.85 33.29
C ILE A 13 -1.53 0.53 32.83
N VAL A 14 -0.54 1.13 33.48
CA VAL A 14 -0.09 2.49 33.13
C VAL A 14 0.87 2.53 31.93
N GLY A 15 1.49 1.39 31.56
CA GLY A 15 2.45 1.34 30.44
C GLY A 15 1.82 1.37 29.04
N SER A 16 0.59 0.89 28.89
CA SER A 16 -0.04 0.72 27.56
C SER A 16 -0.87 1.93 27.10
N PHE A 17 -1.19 2.86 28.01
CA PHE A 17 -1.96 4.07 27.67
C PHE A 17 -1.08 5.25 27.19
N ALA A 18 0.20 5.30 27.59
CA ALA A 18 1.09 6.41 27.25
C ALA A 18 1.63 6.35 25.81
N VAL A 19 1.63 5.19 25.16
CA VAL A 19 2.11 5.04 23.78
C VAL A 19 1.05 5.46 22.75
N TRP A 20 -0.23 5.54 23.14
CA TRP A 20 -1.31 5.88 22.20
C TRP A 20 -1.61 7.39 22.09
N PHE A 21 -1.19 8.19 23.08
CA PHE A 21 -1.43 9.65 23.10
C PHE A 21 -0.25 10.50 22.60
N GLY A 22 0.89 9.90 22.26
CA GLY A 22 2.14 10.63 21.96
C GLY A 22 2.51 10.79 20.50
N LEU A 23 1.77 10.19 19.57
CA LEU A 23 1.95 10.40 18.13
C LEU A 23 0.84 11.32 17.64
N GLU A 24 0.97 12.63 17.92
CA GLU A 24 0.33 13.60 17.05
C GLU A 24 0.86 13.34 15.63
N HIS A 25 -0.01 12.86 14.74
CA HIS A 25 0.25 12.97 13.31
C HIS A 25 0.43 14.46 13.05
N LYS A 26 1.68 14.91 12.95
CA LYS A 26 2.00 16.21 12.37
C LYS A 26 1.49 16.14 10.95
N VAL A 27 0.28 16.64 10.74
CA VAL A 27 -0.23 16.97 9.41
C VAL A 27 0.85 17.85 8.79
N ALA A 28 1.39 17.43 7.65
CA ALA A 28 2.35 18.24 6.94
C ALA A 28 1.77 19.67 6.80
N PRO A 29 2.56 20.72 7.07
CA PRO A 29 2.06 22.08 6.91
C PRO A 29 1.46 22.22 5.51
N GLU A 30 0.27 22.81 5.42
CA GLU A 30 -0.36 23.00 4.12
C GLU A 30 0.63 23.71 3.19
N PRO A 31 0.83 23.20 1.96
CA PRO A 31 1.80 23.76 1.03
C PRO A 31 1.52 25.26 0.81
N ASP A 32 2.58 26.06 0.69
CA ASP A 32 2.45 27.49 0.39
C ASP A 32 1.79 27.68 -0.98
N MET A 33 0.49 27.97 -0.93
CA MET A 33 -0.42 28.16 -2.06
C MET A 33 0.03 29.27 -3.01
N SER A 34 0.93 30.16 -2.59
CA SER A 34 1.41 31.27 -3.41
C SER A 34 2.41 30.83 -4.48
N GLN A 35 3.04 29.66 -4.36
CA GLN A 35 4.08 29.20 -5.28
C GLN A 35 3.53 28.49 -6.54
N HIS A 36 2.32 27.93 -6.48
CA HIS A 36 1.69 27.20 -7.59
C HIS A 36 0.15 27.42 -7.67
N PRO A 37 -0.35 28.67 -7.69
CA PRO A 37 -1.77 28.97 -7.51
C PRO A 37 -2.67 28.32 -8.56
N GLY A 38 -2.26 28.30 -9.83
CA GLY A 38 -3.09 27.75 -10.91
C GLY A 38 -3.25 26.23 -10.89
N TRP A 39 -2.25 25.49 -10.42
CA TRP A 39 -2.30 24.02 -10.43
C TRP A 39 -3.15 23.47 -9.28
N PHE A 40 -2.97 24.01 -8.06
CA PHE A 40 -3.70 23.49 -6.91
C PHE A 40 -5.21 23.73 -7.06
N ASP A 41 -5.59 24.89 -7.58
CA ASP A 41 -6.99 25.20 -7.89
C ASP A 41 -7.55 24.27 -8.98
N GLN A 42 -6.78 24.01 -10.04
CA GLN A 42 -7.15 23.02 -11.08
C GLN A 42 -7.31 21.61 -10.51
N TYR A 43 -6.41 21.17 -9.62
CA TYR A 43 -6.48 19.87 -8.99
C TYR A 43 -7.72 19.75 -8.09
N ARG A 44 -8.03 20.78 -7.29
CA ARG A 44 -9.27 20.82 -6.49
C ARG A 44 -10.52 20.88 -7.35
N GLU A 45 -10.50 21.57 -8.48
CA GLU A 45 -11.62 21.60 -9.42
C GLU A 45 -11.88 20.20 -10.03
N LEU A 46 -10.81 19.51 -10.42
CA LEU A 46 -10.92 18.18 -11.05
C LEU A 46 -11.26 17.07 -10.05
N LYS A 47 -10.74 17.15 -8.82
CA LYS A 47 -10.73 16.04 -7.86
C LYS A 47 -11.55 16.33 -6.59
N GLY A 48 -11.91 17.58 -6.34
CA GLY A 48 -12.70 18.01 -5.20
C GLY A 48 -14.18 17.70 -5.35
N ASP A 49 -14.88 17.66 -4.22
CA ASP A 49 -16.33 17.65 -4.15
C ASP A 49 -16.91 19.03 -4.50
N LYS A 50 -18.23 19.15 -4.43
CA LYS A 50 -18.97 20.43 -4.65
C LYS A 50 -18.51 21.60 -3.76
N ASN A 51 -17.74 21.33 -2.71
CA ASN A 51 -17.20 22.32 -1.78
C ASN A 51 -15.68 22.52 -1.95
N GLY A 52 -15.05 21.88 -2.94
CA GLY A 52 -13.60 21.96 -3.19
C GLY A 52 -12.76 21.14 -2.21
N ASN A 53 -13.35 20.21 -1.45
CA ASN A 53 -12.62 19.29 -0.58
C ASN A 53 -12.34 18.00 -1.35
N ILE A 54 -11.14 17.45 -1.24
CA ILE A 54 -10.78 16.17 -1.88
C ILE A 54 -11.34 15.03 -1.01
N PRO A 55 -12.28 14.21 -1.51
CA PRO A 55 -12.76 13.05 -0.75
C PRO A 55 -11.63 12.07 -0.38
N PRO A 56 -11.68 11.40 0.77
CA PRO A 56 -10.74 10.33 1.08
C PRO A 56 -11.01 9.08 0.23
N GLY A 57 -9.98 8.24 0.03
CA GLY A 57 -10.11 6.92 -0.60
C GLY A 57 -10.36 6.96 -2.12
N ILE A 58 -10.04 8.07 -2.77
CA ILE A 58 -10.23 8.26 -4.21
C ILE A 58 -9.37 7.28 -5.01
N ALA A 59 -8.11 7.04 -4.61
CA ALA A 59 -7.23 6.09 -5.29
C ALA A 59 -7.86 4.70 -5.44
N ILE A 60 -8.43 4.15 -4.36
CA ILE A 60 -9.15 2.87 -4.40
C ILE A 60 -10.40 2.94 -5.27
N LYS A 61 -11.14 4.06 -5.23
CA LYS A 61 -12.33 4.26 -6.06
C LYS A 61 -11.98 4.28 -7.55
N TRP A 62 -10.93 4.99 -7.95
CA TRP A 62 -10.47 5.03 -9.33
C TRP A 62 -9.92 3.69 -9.78
N TYR A 63 -9.12 3.02 -8.94
CA TYR A 63 -8.64 1.69 -9.24
C TYR A 63 -9.79 0.70 -9.51
N LYS A 64 -10.85 0.73 -8.69
CA LYS A 64 -12.05 -0.08 -8.94
C LYS A 64 -12.76 0.29 -10.24
N ALA A 65 -12.86 1.59 -10.54
CA ALA A 65 -13.46 2.07 -11.78
C ALA A 65 -12.64 1.65 -13.01
N ASP A 66 -11.32 1.71 -12.92
CA ASP A 66 -10.39 1.29 -13.96
C ASP A 66 -10.51 -0.23 -14.21
N GLN A 67 -10.48 -1.02 -13.13
CA GLN A 67 -10.71 -2.46 -13.20
C GLN A 67 -12.05 -2.82 -13.86
N ALA A 68 -13.13 -2.08 -13.54
CA ALA A 68 -14.44 -2.27 -14.17
C ALA A 68 -14.48 -1.84 -15.65
N ASN A 69 -13.64 -0.87 -16.04
CA ASN A 69 -13.63 -0.29 -17.39
C ASN A 69 -12.53 -0.86 -18.30
N ASN A 70 -11.68 -1.77 -17.82
CA ASN A 70 -10.55 -2.35 -18.56
C ASN A 70 -10.92 -2.89 -19.96
N ALA A 71 -12.13 -3.40 -20.15
CA ALA A 71 -12.61 -3.87 -21.45
C ALA A 71 -12.87 -2.73 -22.47
N PHE A 72 -13.21 -1.53 -21.99
CA PHE A 72 -13.46 -0.36 -22.83
C PHE A 72 -12.15 0.31 -23.28
N TYR A 73 -11.11 0.31 -22.45
CA TYR A 73 -9.81 0.91 -22.79
C TYR A 73 -9.03 0.14 -23.86
N LYS A 74 -9.24 -1.18 -23.99
CA LYS A 74 -8.61 -2.03 -25.02
C LYS A 74 -9.00 -1.69 -26.47
N LYS A 75 -9.95 -0.79 -26.71
CA LYS A 75 -10.42 -0.41 -28.06
C LYS A 75 -9.67 0.77 -28.70
N ALA A 76 -8.72 1.42 -28.01
CA ALA A 76 -7.93 2.47 -28.63
C ALA A 76 -7.03 1.89 -29.73
N GLN A 77 -6.99 2.55 -30.90
CA GLN A 77 -6.41 2.01 -32.13
C GLN A 77 -4.94 2.44 -32.36
N ASP A 78 -4.42 3.35 -31.54
CA ASP A 78 -3.02 3.83 -31.52
C ASP A 78 -2.37 3.51 -30.17
N ASN A 79 -2.20 2.23 -29.88
CA ASN A 79 -1.54 1.82 -28.64
C ASN A 79 -0.02 1.89 -28.81
N LEU A 80 0.69 2.27 -27.76
CA LEU A 80 2.11 1.97 -27.64
C LEU A 80 2.27 0.46 -27.46
N GLU A 81 2.36 -0.27 -28.57
CA GLU A 81 2.35 -1.74 -28.56
C GLU A 81 3.67 -2.36 -28.11
N ASN A 82 4.76 -1.59 -28.10
CA ASN A 82 6.10 -2.10 -27.80
C ASN A 82 6.85 -1.15 -26.87
N ILE A 83 6.36 -1.06 -25.64
CA ILE A 83 7.09 -0.40 -24.55
C ILE A 83 8.08 -1.42 -23.98
N LYS A 84 9.36 -1.05 -23.97
CA LYS A 84 10.42 -1.87 -23.41
C LYS A 84 11.22 -1.03 -22.40
N GLU A 85 11.34 -1.54 -21.20
CA GLU A 85 12.26 -1.00 -20.19
C GLU A 85 13.69 -1.03 -20.71
N VAL A 86 14.40 0.10 -20.57
CA VAL A 86 15.81 0.25 -20.99
C VAL A 86 16.79 0.10 -19.82
N GLY A 87 16.27 -0.11 -18.61
CA GLY A 87 17.04 -0.19 -17.38
C GLY A 87 17.23 1.18 -16.70
N PRO A 88 18.11 1.28 -15.69
CA PRO A 88 19.15 0.32 -15.32
C PRO A 88 18.65 -0.98 -14.67
N PHE A 89 19.09 -2.13 -15.18
CA PHE A 89 18.75 -3.45 -14.62
C PHE A 89 19.63 -3.88 -13.43
N ASN A 90 20.59 -3.04 -13.04
CA ASN A 90 21.57 -3.32 -12.00
C ASN A 90 21.45 -2.41 -10.77
N VAL A 91 20.42 -1.56 -10.73
CA VAL A 91 20.13 -0.70 -9.58
C VAL A 91 18.88 -1.23 -8.90
N GLY A 92 19.06 -1.88 -7.75
CA GLY A 92 17.95 -2.41 -6.98
C GLY A 92 17.18 -1.32 -6.23
N GLY A 93 15.88 -1.51 -6.08
CA GLY A 93 15.03 -0.74 -5.16
C GLY A 93 15.11 -1.27 -3.72
N ARG A 94 14.42 -0.59 -2.79
CA ARG A 94 14.31 -1.06 -1.41
C ARG A 94 13.19 -2.11 -1.28
N THR A 95 13.54 -3.29 -0.77
CA THR A 95 12.62 -4.39 -0.49
C THR A 95 12.47 -4.57 1.02
N ARG A 96 11.23 -4.81 1.49
CA ARG A 96 10.93 -4.99 2.92
C ARG A 96 10.45 -6.38 3.29
N SER A 97 9.97 -7.13 2.31
CA SER A 97 9.51 -8.51 2.52
C SER A 97 9.97 -9.37 1.35
N ILE A 98 10.43 -10.58 1.68
CA ILE A 98 10.63 -11.68 0.75
C ILE A 98 9.93 -12.91 1.35
N LEU A 99 9.27 -13.68 0.50
CA LEU A 99 8.55 -14.88 0.85
C LEU A 99 8.90 -15.97 -0.16
N VAL A 100 9.13 -17.19 0.33
CA VAL A 100 9.23 -18.40 -0.50
C VAL A 100 7.88 -19.09 -0.46
N ASP A 101 7.33 -19.43 -1.63
CA ASP A 101 6.03 -20.05 -1.75
C ASP A 101 6.03 -21.47 -1.13
N TYR A 102 5.09 -21.73 -0.22
CA TYR A 102 4.91 -23.04 0.41
C TYR A 102 4.55 -24.16 -0.58
N SER A 103 3.98 -23.84 -1.75
CA SER A 103 3.66 -24.80 -2.80
C SER A 103 4.82 -25.07 -3.76
N ASN A 104 5.76 -24.13 -3.89
CA ASN A 104 6.88 -24.24 -4.82
C ASN A 104 8.13 -23.53 -4.27
N PRO A 105 9.16 -24.28 -3.82
CA PRO A 105 10.37 -23.70 -3.25
C PRO A 105 11.24 -22.94 -4.27
N ASN A 106 10.94 -23.01 -5.58
CA ASN A 106 11.61 -22.19 -6.60
C ASN A 106 10.84 -20.88 -6.89
N ARG A 107 9.69 -20.67 -6.25
CA ARG A 107 8.85 -19.50 -6.46
C ARG A 107 8.98 -18.54 -5.30
N PHE A 108 9.43 -17.32 -5.58
CA PHE A 108 9.67 -16.27 -4.60
C PHE A 108 8.79 -15.06 -4.89
N LEU A 109 8.35 -14.40 -3.83
CA LEU A 109 7.64 -13.13 -3.91
C LEU A 109 8.36 -12.08 -3.07
N CYS A 110 8.39 -10.84 -3.56
CA CYS A 110 9.00 -9.71 -2.88
C CYS A 110 8.05 -8.50 -2.84
N ALA A 111 8.12 -7.75 -1.74
CA ALA A 111 7.42 -6.47 -1.58
C ALA A 111 8.41 -5.31 -1.60
N GLY A 112 8.35 -4.51 -2.66
CA GLY A 112 9.15 -3.30 -2.85
C GLY A 112 8.42 -2.07 -2.33
N VAL A 113 9.13 -1.20 -1.60
CA VAL A 113 8.51 -0.03 -0.93
C VAL A 113 8.01 1.03 -1.91
N SER A 114 8.49 1.02 -3.14
CA SER A 114 8.01 1.90 -4.21
C SER A 114 7.81 1.17 -5.53
N GLY A 115 7.80 -0.17 -5.49
CA GLY A 115 7.81 -1.02 -6.67
C GLY A 115 6.74 -2.10 -6.66
N GLY A 116 5.86 -2.14 -5.66
CA GLY A 116 4.78 -3.10 -5.59
C GLY A 116 5.26 -4.53 -5.31
N ILE A 117 4.55 -5.50 -5.89
CA ILE A 117 4.80 -6.93 -5.69
C ILE A 117 5.54 -7.49 -6.90
N TRP A 118 6.63 -8.20 -6.62
CA TRP A 118 7.44 -8.88 -7.62
C TRP A 118 7.40 -10.39 -7.38
N ILE A 119 7.43 -11.14 -8.47
CA ILE A 119 7.42 -12.59 -8.46
C ILE A 119 8.60 -13.13 -9.27
N SER A 120 9.17 -14.23 -8.81
CA SER A 120 10.16 -15.01 -9.52
C SER A 120 9.73 -16.46 -9.49
N ASP A 121 9.57 -17.11 -10.64
CA ASP A 121 9.29 -18.56 -10.73
C ASP A 121 10.55 -19.42 -10.93
N ASN A 122 11.75 -18.83 -10.85
CA ASN A 122 13.03 -19.51 -11.13
C ASN A 122 14.12 -19.22 -10.07
N ALA A 123 13.73 -19.28 -8.80
CA ALA A 123 14.60 -19.14 -7.64
C ALA A 123 15.42 -17.83 -7.60
N GLY A 124 14.82 -16.76 -8.10
CA GLY A 124 15.37 -15.39 -8.08
C GLY A 124 16.21 -15.03 -9.30
N SER A 125 16.26 -15.88 -10.33
CA SER A 125 17.07 -15.63 -11.54
C SER A 125 16.47 -14.54 -12.44
N SER A 126 15.14 -14.43 -12.49
CA SER A 126 14.42 -13.33 -13.14
C SER A 126 13.17 -12.98 -12.34
N TRP A 127 12.71 -11.74 -12.47
CA TRP A 127 11.58 -11.21 -11.73
C TRP A 127 10.60 -10.49 -12.66
N ASP A 128 9.32 -10.72 -12.43
CA ASP A 128 8.22 -10.04 -13.09
C ASP A 128 7.42 -9.25 -12.06
N ASN A 129 6.85 -8.12 -12.48
CA ASN A 129 5.94 -7.38 -11.64
C ASN A 129 4.53 -8.00 -11.69
N VAL A 130 3.84 -8.07 -10.55
CA VAL A 130 2.47 -8.60 -10.50
C VAL A 130 1.44 -7.59 -11.00
N ASN A 131 1.56 -6.31 -10.64
CA ASN A 131 0.70 -5.23 -11.10
C ASN A 131 1.32 -3.84 -10.83
N ASP A 132 1.90 -3.22 -11.86
CA ASP A 132 2.45 -1.86 -11.79
C ASP A 132 1.37 -0.76 -11.71
N TYR A 133 0.12 -1.13 -11.90
CA TYR A 133 -1.04 -0.24 -11.84
C TYR A 133 -1.87 -0.44 -10.55
N ALA A 134 -1.29 -1.06 -9.53
CA ALA A 134 -1.92 -1.15 -8.22
C ALA A 134 -2.18 0.27 -7.67
N PRO A 135 -3.25 0.46 -6.86
CA PRO A 135 -3.60 1.79 -6.32
C PRO A 135 -2.52 2.36 -5.38
N THR A 136 -1.60 1.53 -4.91
CA THR A 136 -0.36 1.96 -4.30
C THR A 136 0.72 0.90 -4.56
N LEU A 137 1.92 1.36 -4.89
CA LEU A 137 3.11 0.50 -5.02
C LEU A 137 3.90 0.40 -3.72
N SER A 138 3.42 1.00 -2.63
CA SER A 138 4.09 0.97 -1.33
C SER A 138 3.82 -0.34 -0.59
N ALA A 139 4.36 -1.45 -1.07
CA ALA A 139 4.22 -2.76 -0.44
C ALA A 139 5.35 -3.03 0.56
N THR A 140 5.01 -3.42 1.79
CA THR A 140 6.00 -3.47 2.89
C THR A 140 5.94 -4.72 3.74
N SER A 141 4.83 -5.47 3.68
CA SER A 141 4.70 -6.76 4.35
C SER A 141 3.98 -7.75 3.44
N MET A 142 4.31 -9.03 3.58
CA MET A 142 3.67 -10.11 2.84
C MET A 142 3.59 -11.35 3.71
N THR A 143 2.52 -12.13 3.52
CA THR A 143 2.39 -13.47 4.10
C THR A 143 1.56 -14.38 3.19
N GLN A 144 1.74 -15.69 3.35
CA GLN A 144 0.99 -16.73 2.67
C GLN A 144 0.24 -17.56 3.73
N SER A 145 -0.99 -17.96 3.41
CA SER A 145 -1.76 -18.83 4.29
C SER A 145 -1.13 -20.22 4.37
N PRO A 146 -0.91 -20.78 5.59
CA PRO A 146 -0.38 -22.13 5.75
C PRO A 146 -1.42 -23.23 5.48
N PHE A 147 -2.69 -22.87 5.30
CA PHE A 147 -3.80 -23.82 5.11
C PHE A 147 -4.30 -23.88 3.67
N ASN A 148 -4.09 -22.81 2.91
CA ASN A 148 -4.40 -22.76 1.49
C ASN A 148 -3.33 -21.91 0.81
N HIS A 149 -2.44 -22.58 0.06
CA HIS A 149 -1.27 -21.95 -0.52
C HIS A 149 -1.62 -20.97 -1.66
N ASP A 150 -2.85 -20.94 -2.17
CA ASP A 150 -3.29 -19.93 -3.15
C ASP A 150 -3.59 -18.57 -2.51
N ILE A 151 -3.71 -18.53 -1.18
CA ILE A 151 -4.07 -17.32 -0.44
C ILE A 151 -2.80 -16.61 0.03
N PHE A 152 -2.64 -15.39 -0.46
CA PHE A 152 -1.59 -14.46 -0.04
C PHE A 152 -2.19 -13.15 0.44
N TYR A 153 -1.48 -12.46 1.31
CA TYR A 153 -1.80 -11.11 1.73
C TYR A 153 -0.56 -10.22 1.64
N TYR A 154 -0.75 -8.97 1.25
CA TYR A 154 0.27 -7.95 1.46
C TYR A 154 -0.32 -6.72 2.14
N GLY A 155 0.51 -6.07 2.95
CA GLY A 155 0.22 -4.80 3.59
C GLY A 155 0.98 -3.66 2.93
N THR A 156 0.36 -2.49 2.98
CA THR A 156 0.87 -1.29 2.32
C THR A 156 1.26 -0.21 3.31
N GLY A 157 2.13 0.69 2.85
CA GLY A 157 2.58 1.87 3.58
C GLY A 157 3.85 1.67 4.40
N GLU A 158 4.56 2.77 4.57
CA GLU A 158 5.65 2.97 5.51
C GLU A 158 5.61 4.44 5.94
N PRO A 159 4.70 4.81 6.87
CA PRO A 159 4.47 6.21 7.22
C PRO A 159 5.61 6.84 8.04
N MET A 160 6.60 6.05 8.46
CA MET A 160 7.76 6.51 9.23
C MET A 160 8.99 5.69 8.84
N GLY A 161 10.16 6.33 8.89
CA GLY A 161 11.46 5.66 8.71
C GLY A 161 11.90 5.56 7.25
N ASN A 162 11.30 6.34 6.36
CA ASN A 162 11.79 6.54 5.00
C ASN A 162 11.72 8.03 4.58
N SER A 163 12.11 8.31 3.33
CA SER A 163 12.17 9.66 2.77
C SER A 163 10.85 10.19 2.23
N ALA A 164 9.82 9.34 2.11
CA ALA A 164 8.53 9.63 1.50
C ALA A 164 7.35 9.66 2.51
N ASP A 165 7.50 9.03 3.68
CA ASP A 165 6.50 8.88 4.75
C ASP A 165 5.09 8.54 4.23
N LEU A 166 5.03 7.62 3.26
CA LEU A 166 3.78 7.21 2.60
C LEU A 166 2.94 6.32 3.50
N GLY A 167 1.74 6.79 3.83
CA GLY A 167 0.72 5.97 4.45
C GLY A 167 0.22 4.84 3.54
N GLY A 168 -0.18 3.72 4.14
CA GLY A 168 -0.73 2.59 3.39
C GLY A 168 -2.17 2.81 2.97
N LEU A 169 -2.67 1.98 2.06
CA LEU A 169 -4.09 1.82 1.70
C LEU A 169 -4.77 0.63 2.41
N GLY A 170 -4.06 -0.05 3.31
CA GLY A 170 -4.54 -1.24 4.01
C GLY A 170 -3.96 -2.54 3.46
N LEU A 171 -4.76 -3.60 3.51
CA LEU A 171 -4.39 -4.95 3.11
C LEU A 171 -4.98 -5.31 1.75
N PHE A 172 -4.22 -6.11 1.00
CA PHE A 172 -4.63 -6.74 -0.24
C PHE A 172 -4.53 -8.24 -0.10
N LYS A 173 -5.43 -8.96 -0.78
CA LYS A 173 -5.55 -10.41 -0.74
C LYS A 173 -5.52 -10.98 -2.15
N SER A 174 -4.77 -12.05 -2.31
CA SER A 174 -4.86 -12.96 -3.45
C SER A 174 -5.65 -14.20 -3.05
N GLU A 175 -6.39 -14.75 -4.00
CA GLU A 175 -7.01 -16.08 -3.92
C GLU A 175 -6.61 -16.99 -5.10
N ASP A 176 -5.69 -16.53 -5.98
CA ASP A 176 -5.30 -17.20 -7.23
C ASP A 176 -3.79 -17.43 -7.30
N GLY A 177 -3.18 -17.71 -6.14
CA GLY A 177 -1.76 -17.99 -6.06
C GLY A 177 -0.88 -16.77 -6.30
N ALA A 178 -1.32 -15.56 -5.95
CA ALA A 178 -0.65 -14.28 -6.18
C ALA A 178 -0.52 -13.89 -7.66
N THR A 179 -1.41 -14.40 -8.50
CA THR A 179 -1.55 -13.93 -9.89
C THR A 179 -2.21 -12.54 -9.90
N SER A 180 -3.14 -12.30 -8.98
CA SER A 180 -3.77 -10.99 -8.80
C SER A 180 -4.07 -10.71 -7.33
N PHE A 181 -4.25 -9.44 -7.00
CA PHE A 181 -4.59 -9.01 -5.64
C PHE A 181 -5.78 -8.06 -5.63
N ALA A 182 -6.77 -8.38 -4.80
CA ALA A 182 -7.92 -7.54 -4.52
C ALA A 182 -7.73 -6.80 -3.19
N HIS A 183 -8.17 -5.55 -3.13
CA HIS A 183 -8.16 -4.76 -1.90
C HIS A 183 -9.18 -5.29 -0.90
N LEU A 184 -8.81 -5.38 0.38
CA LEU A 184 -9.73 -5.70 1.46
C LEU A 184 -10.39 -4.43 1.99
N GLU A 185 -11.63 -4.18 1.57
CA GLU A 185 -12.35 -2.92 1.84
C GLU A 185 -12.40 -2.55 3.32
N HIS A 186 -12.54 -3.53 4.22
CA HIS A 186 -12.63 -3.31 5.66
C HIS A 186 -11.30 -2.91 6.32
N THR A 187 -10.21 -2.93 5.56
CA THR A 187 -8.87 -2.51 6.00
C THR A 187 -8.47 -1.17 5.40
N MET A 188 -9.38 -0.54 4.64
CA MET A 188 -9.14 0.73 3.98
C MET A 188 -8.73 1.80 4.99
N THR A 189 -7.68 2.51 4.63
CA THR A 189 -7.18 3.69 5.33
C THR A 189 -7.35 4.91 4.44
N THR A 190 -7.32 6.08 5.05
CA THR A 190 -7.35 7.38 4.35
C THR A 190 -5.95 8.01 4.35
N ALA A 191 -4.90 7.20 4.31
CA ALA A 191 -3.54 7.70 4.51
C ALA A 191 -2.97 8.35 3.23
N LEU A 192 -3.50 7.95 2.08
CA LEU A 192 -3.38 8.69 0.84
C LEU A 192 -4.52 9.72 0.76
N THR A 193 -4.22 10.93 1.22
CA THR A 193 -5.12 12.11 1.18
C THR A 193 -4.41 13.33 0.59
N GLY A 194 -3.18 13.16 0.11
CA GLY A 194 -2.31 14.22 -0.38
C GLY A 194 -2.40 14.45 -1.89
N ILE A 195 -1.69 15.48 -2.34
CA ILE A 195 -1.51 15.91 -3.74
C ILE A 195 -0.95 14.82 -4.69
N TRP A 196 -0.38 13.75 -4.14
CA TRP A 196 0.38 12.73 -4.88
C TRP A 196 -0.40 11.43 -5.15
N ASP A 197 -1.72 11.48 -4.98
CA ASP A 197 -2.68 10.47 -5.45
C ASP A 197 -3.08 10.65 -6.92
#